data_AF-A0A8C6SCL3-F1
#
_entry.id   AF-A0A8C6SCL3-F1
#
_cell.length_a   1.000
_cell.length_b   1.000
_cell.length_c   1.000
_cell.angle_alpha   90.00
_cell.angle_beta   90.00
_cell.angle_gamma   90.00
#
_symmetry.space_group_name_H-M   'P 1'
#
loop_
_entity.id
_entity.type
_entity.pdbx_description
1 polymer ?
#
loop_
_entity_poly.entity_id
_entity_poly.type
_entity_poly.pdbx_seq_one_letter_code
_entity_poly.pdbx_strand_id
1 'polypeptide(L)'
;MAFSRIPALDPPSRGISRRATIMLFSLLTSLLLLHCLADRAVTIATPARAAAAAAAPSSSDAPRTERLARESHLRTRGVTNGNKDWGFLSRKVSPRFAAGKLSPLGEGSKKLPQALIVGVKKGGTRALLEFLRVHPDIRALGVEPHFFDRNYGNGLEWYRELMPKTLEGQITMEKTPSYFVTREAPARIAAMSRGTKLIVVVRDPVTRAISDYTQTLSKRPDIPSFESLTFKNRTTGLIDTSWSAVQIGIYAKHLDNWLQYFPMSSCCS
;
A
#
# COMPACT_ATOMS: atom_id res chain seq x y z
N MET A 1 37.45 -8.92 -53.23
CA MET A 1 38.09 -7.84 -52.46
C MET A 1 36.94 -6.92 -52.03
N ALA A 2 36.40 -6.94 -50.80
CA ALA A 2 36.97 -6.90 -49.45
C ALA A 2 37.15 -5.45 -48.91
N PHE A 3 36.62 -5.22 -47.70
CA PHE A 3 36.74 -4.04 -46.81
C PHE A 3 35.86 -2.81 -47.02
N SER A 4 34.62 -2.91 -46.56
CA SER A 4 33.87 -1.79 -45.97
C SER A 4 34.52 -1.35 -44.64
N ARG A 5 34.86 -0.05 -44.51
CA ARG A 5 35.41 0.52 -43.27
C ARG A 5 34.30 0.84 -42.28
N ILE A 6 34.42 0.35 -41.05
CA ILE A 6 33.59 0.77 -39.92
C ILE A 6 34.14 2.12 -39.41
N PRO A 7 33.32 3.18 -39.28
CA PRO A 7 33.77 4.41 -38.63
C PRO A 7 33.94 4.17 -37.12
N ALA A 8 35.08 4.55 -36.57
CA ALA A 8 35.31 4.49 -35.14
C ALA A 8 34.37 5.49 -34.42
N LEU A 9 33.75 5.03 -33.32
CA LEU A 9 32.94 5.90 -32.47
C LEU A 9 33.86 6.83 -31.66
N ASP A 10 33.61 8.13 -31.71
CA ASP A 10 34.36 9.11 -30.94
C ASP A 10 34.24 8.86 -29.42
N PRO A 11 35.33 8.99 -28.64
CA PRO A 11 35.30 8.77 -27.21
C PRO A 11 34.45 9.84 -26.48
N PRO A 12 33.63 9.46 -25.49
CA PRO A 12 32.76 10.40 -24.79
C PRO A 12 33.57 11.46 -24.04
N SER A 13 33.04 12.69 -23.98
CA SER A 13 33.79 13.83 -23.43
C SER A 13 34.23 13.58 -21.98
N ARG A 14 35.45 14.05 -21.64
CA ARG A 14 36.11 13.78 -20.35
C ARG A 14 35.24 14.14 -19.13
N GLY A 15 34.36 15.14 -19.26
CA GLY A 15 33.41 15.53 -18.21
C GLY A 15 32.28 14.53 -17.95
N ILE A 16 31.79 13.85 -18.99
CA ILE A 16 30.75 12.82 -18.87
C ILE A 16 31.33 11.55 -18.24
N SER A 17 32.50 11.12 -18.73
CA SER A 17 33.23 9.97 -18.15
C SER A 17 33.49 10.17 -16.66
N ARG A 18 34.04 11.32 -16.24
CA ARG A 18 34.31 11.62 -14.82
C ARG A 18 33.05 11.58 -13.94
N ARG A 19 31.89 12.05 -14.43
CA ARG A 19 30.62 11.98 -13.69
C ARG A 19 30.09 10.54 -13.57
N ALA A 20 30.21 9.75 -14.63
CA ALA A 20 29.85 8.33 -14.61
C ALA A 20 30.72 7.54 -13.62
N THR A 21 32.04 7.78 -13.62
CA THR A 21 32.98 7.17 -12.66
C THR A 21 32.62 7.50 -11.21
N ILE A 22 32.35 8.78 -10.90
CA ILE A 22 31.97 9.19 -9.53
C ILE A 22 30.65 8.53 -9.09
N MET A 23 29.64 8.47 -9.96
CA MET A 23 28.38 7.77 -9.65
C MET A 23 28.59 6.26 -9.44
N LEU A 24 29.45 5.61 -10.24
CA LEU A 24 29.76 4.19 -10.09
C LEU A 24 30.48 3.90 -8.77
N PHE A 25 31.48 4.70 -8.38
CA PHE A 25 32.14 4.57 -7.07
C PHE A 25 31.19 4.83 -5.90
N SER A 26 30.27 5.79 -6.01
CA SER A 26 29.25 6.05 -4.98
C SER A 26 28.29 4.86 -4.83
N LEU A 27 27.88 4.22 -5.93
CA LEU A 27 27.00 3.05 -5.89
C LEU A 27 27.73 1.81 -5.32
N LEU A 28 28.98 1.57 -5.74
CA LEU A 28 29.79 0.45 -5.24
C LEU A 28 30.10 0.56 -3.75
N THR A 29 30.47 1.75 -3.26
CA THR A 29 30.72 1.98 -1.82
C THR A 29 29.45 1.83 -0.98
N SER A 30 28.30 2.30 -1.47
CA SER A 30 27.01 2.08 -0.81
C SER A 30 26.62 0.59 -0.78
N LEU A 31 26.87 -0.16 -1.86
CA LEU A 31 26.55 -1.58 -1.95
C LEU A 31 27.45 -2.43 -1.04
N LEU A 32 28.74 -2.09 -0.94
CA LEU A 32 29.69 -2.67 0.01
C LEU A 32 29.26 -2.41 1.47
N LEU A 33 28.85 -1.18 1.80
CA LEU A 33 28.30 -0.84 3.11
C LEU A 33 27.07 -1.70 3.48
N LEU A 34 26.14 -1.91 2.54
CA LEU A 34 25.00 -2.81 2.76
C LEU A 34 25.44 -4.26 2.99
N HIS A 35 26.42 -4.78 2.25
CA HIS A 35 26.93 -6.14 2.46
C HIS A 35 27.60 -6.29 3.83
N CYS A 36 28.46 -5.34 4.24
CA CYS A 36 29.09 -5.37 5.56
C CYS A 36 28.07 -5.29 6.72
N LEU A 37 26.95 -4.59 6.53
CA LEU A 37 25.86 -4.54 7.50
C LEU A 37 25.04 -5.84 7.50
N ALA A 38 24.83 -6.47 6.34
CA ALA A 38 24.14 -7.75 6.21
C ALA A 38 24.93 -8.90 6.87
N ASP A 39 26.24 -9.02 6.63
CA ASP A 39 27.08 -10.04 7.28
C ASP A 39 27.09 -9.89 8.81
N ARG A 40 27.13 -8.64 9.31
CA ARG A 40 27.00 -8.37 10.75
C ARG A 40 25.64 -8.79 11.31
N ALA A 41 24.56 -8.61 10.56
CA ALA A 41 23.22 -9.05 10.97
C ALA A 41 23.09 -10.59 10.97
N VAL A 42 23.65 -11.28 9.97
CA VAL A 42 23.66 -12.75 9.89
C VAL A 42 24.45 -13.37 11.05
N THR A 43 25.58 -12.76 11.45
CA THR A 43 26.43 -13.26 12.54
C THR A 43 25.74 -13.22 13.92
N ILE A 44 24.76 -12.33 14.12
CA ILE A 44 24.01 -12.20 15.38
C ILE A 44 22.85 -13.22 15.47
N ALA A 45 22.43 -13.80 14.35
CA ALA A 45 21.24 -14.66 14.26
C ALA A 45 21.56 -16.17 14.38
N THR A 46 22.21 -16.60 15.48
CA THR A 46 22.22 -18.01 15.89
C THR A 46 21.30 -18.25 17.11
N PRO A 47 20.22 -19.03 16.99
CA PRO A 47 19.35 -19.32 18.13
C PRO A 47 19.97 -20.40 19.02
N ALA A 48 20.26 -20.04 20.28
CA ALA A 48 20.70 -20.99 21.29
C ALA A 48 19.56 -22.00 21.61
N ARG A 49 19.79 -23.28 21.28
CA ARG A 49 18.86 -24.38 21.55
C ARG A 49 19.20 -25.04 22.90
N ALA A 50 18.57 -24.56 23.97
CA ALA A 50 18.46 -25.19 25.28
C ALA A 50 17.33 -24.48 26.06
N ALA A 51 16.59 -25.06 26.99
CA ALA A 51 16.29 -26.42 27.41
C ALA A 51 15.29 -26.23 28.56
N ALA A 52 14.07 -26.76 28.45
CA ALA A 52 13.12 -26.79 29.57
C ALA A 52 12.18 -27.98 29.38
N ALA A 53 12.48 -29.05 30.13
CA ALA A 53 11.64 -30.23 30.23
C ALA A 53 10.95 -30.26 31.61
N ALA A 54 9.97 -31.16 31.74
CA ALA A 54 9.24 -31.53 32.97
C ALA A 54 8.23 -30.51 33.53
N ALA A 55 6.93 -30.82 33.39
CA ALA A 55 6.12 -31.33 34.52
C ALA A 55 4.72 -31.79 34.07
N ALA A 56 4.35 -33.01 34.46
CA ALA A 56 3.00 -33.60 34.54
C ALA A 56 2.98 -34.43 35.86
N PRO A 57 1.84 -34.87 36.47
CA PRO A 57 0.57 -35.33 35.87
C PRO A 57 -0.65 -34.62 36.53
N SER A 58 -1.88 -35.14 36.76
CA SER A 58 -2.56 -36.45 36.58
C SER A 58 -4.09 -36.33 36.64
N SER A 59 -4.82 -37.15 35.85
CA SER A 59 -6.21 -37.65 36.07
C SER A 59 -7.37 -36.61 36.16
N SER A 60 -8.64 -36.90 35.86
CA SER A 60 -9.36 -38.19 35.73
C SER A 60 -10.57 -38.14 34.76
N ASP A 61 -10.99 -39.34 34.34
CA ASP A 61 -12.35 -39.80 33.98
C ASP A 61 -13.19 -39.23 32.80
N ALA A 62 -13.75 -40.19 32.05
CA ALA A 62 -14.86 -40.07 31.10
C ALA A 62 -16.12 -40.75 31.71
N PRO A 63 -17.33 -40.69 31.12
CA PRO A 63 -17.60 -41.50 29.93
C PRO A 63 -18.53 -40.90 28.86
N ARG A 64 -18.54 -41.60 27.73
CA ARG A 64 -19.36 -41.43 26.51
C ARG A 64 -20.79 -41.97 26.71
N THR A 65 -21.80 -41.28 26.20
CA THR A 65 -23.10 -41.88 25.87
C THR A 65 -23.57 -41.46 24.48
N GLU A 66 -23.90 -42.46 23.67
CA GLU A 66 -24.54 -42.30 22.36
C GLU A 66 -26.06 -42.23 22.53
N ARG A 67 -26.76 -41.53 21.62
CA ARG A 67 -28.16 -41.86 21.33
C ARG A 67 -28.50 -41.67 19.85
N LEU A 68 -28.89 -42.77 19.24
CA LEU A 68 -29.33 -42.90 17.85
C LEU A 68 -30.84 -42.58 17.69
N ALA A 69 -31.25 -42.54 16.41
CA ALA A 69 -32.61 -42.60 15.86
C ALA A 69 -33.36 -41.24 15.79
N ARG A 70 -33.94 -40.84 14.64
CA ARG A 70 -34.72 -41.67 13.70
C ARG A 70 -34.57 -41.26 12.22
N GLU A 71 -34.79 -42.25 11.36
CA GLU A 71 -35.02 -42.10 9.91
C GLU A 71 -36.48 -41.72 9.60
N SER A 72 -36.74 -41.18 8.39
CA SER A 72 -37.80 -41.70 7.51
C SER A 72 -37.79 -41.06 6.11
N HIS A 73 -37.72 -41.89 5.06
CA HIS A 73 -38.42 -41.76 3.75
C HIS A 73 -38.16 -40.48 2.89
N LEU A 74 -38.15 -40.49 1.55
CA LEU A 74 -38.73 -41.42 0.55
C LEU A 74 -37.94 -41.37 -0.78
N ARG A 75 -37.99 -42.45 -1.59
CA ARG A 75 -37.47 -42.47 -2.97
C ARG A 75 -38.51 -41.92 -3.96
N THR A 76 -38.05 -41.28 -5.03
CA THR A 76 -38.68 -41.37 -6.37
C THR A 76 -37.65 -41.29 -7.50
N ARG A 77 -37.96 -41.92 -8.64
CA ARG A 77 -37.09 -42.07 -9.82
C ARG A 77 -37.22 -40.87 -10.77
N GLY A 78 -36.18 -40.57 -11.53
CA GLY A 78 -36.16 -39.47 -12.51
C GLY A 78 -36.73 -39.83 -13.90
N VAL A 79 -36.78 -38.83 -14.78
CA VAL A 79 -37.08 -38.92 -16.22
C VAL A 79 -36.14 -37.97 -16.99
N THR A 80 -35.87 -38.31 -18.26
CA THR A 80 -34.82 -37.77 -19.12
C THR A 80 -35.27 -36.69 -20.11
N ASN A 81 -34.42 -35.68 -20.36
CA ASN A 81 -34.17 -35.05 -21.67
C ASN A 81 -33.02 -34.03 -21.52
N GLY A 82 -32.23 -33.65 -22.54
CA GLY A 82 -32.15 -34.07 -23.94
C GLY A 82 -30.91 -33.41 -24.58
N ASN A 83 -30.28 -34.07 -25.56
CA ASN A 83 -28.94 -33.72 -26.06
C ASN A 83 -28.91 -32.50 -26.99
N LYS A 84 -27.81 -31.70 -26.94
CA LYS A 84 -27.25 -30.97 -28.11
C LYS A 84 -25.72 -30.84 -28.00
N ASP A 85 -25.04 -31.77 -28.65
CA ASP A 85 -23.59 -31.73 -28.90
C ASP A 85 -23.20 -30.60 -29.86
N TRP A 86 -22.05 -29.96 -29.59
CA TRP A 86 -21.17 -29.39 -30.61
C TRP A 86 -19.75 -29.83 -30.29
N GLY A 87 -19.32 -30.95 -30.87
CA GLY A 87 -17.97 -31.47 -30.67
C GLY A 87 -16.97 -30.85 -31.66
N PHE A 88 -15.80 -30.43 -31.19
CA PHE A 88 -14.58 -30.42 -32.01
C PHE A 88 -13.32 -30.69 -31.16
N LEU A 89 -12.63 -31.76 -31.54
CA LEU A 89 -11.33 -32.30 -31.07
C LEU A 89 -10.97 -32.30 -29.57
N SER A 90 -11.02 -33.52 -29.02
CA SER A 90 -10.37 -33.97 -27.80
C SER A 90 -8.87 -33.62 -27.74
N ARG A 91 -8.47 -32.94 -26.65
CA ARG A 91 -7.12 -33.00 -26.10
C ARG A 91 -7.23 -33.47 -24.66
N LYS A 92 -6.94 -34.76 -24.40
CA LYS A 92 -6.94 -35.35 -23.04
C LYS A 92 -5.88 -34.68 -22.17
N VAL A 93 -6.27 -33.63 -21.44
CA VAL A 93 -5.50 -33.12 -20.30
C VAL A 93 -5.92 -33.94 -19.08
N SER A 94 -4.97 -34.65 -18.46
CA SER A 94 -5.25 -35.51 -17.31
C SER A 94 -5.73 -34.69 -16.11
N PRO A 95 -6.79 -35.11 -15.39
CA PRO A 95 -7.23 -34.45 -14.16
C PRO A 95 -6.33 -34.86 -12.99
N ARG A 96 -5.07 -34.41 -13.02
CA ARG A 96 -4.15 -34.41 -11.88
C ARG A 96 -3.85 -32.96 -11.54
N PHE A 97 -4.74 -32.32 -10.77
CA PHE A 97 -4.54 -31.22 -9.82
C PHE A 97 -5.90 -30.66 -9.37
N ALA A 98 -6.75 -31.55 -8.82
CA ALA A 98 -8.03 -31.20 -8.22
C ALA A 98 -8.18 -31.90 -6.86
N ALA A 99 -7.34 -31.49 -5.90
CA ALA A 99 -7.47 -31.78 -4.48
C ALA A 99 -6.71 -30.70 -3.71
N GLY A 100 -7.38 -30.03 -2.77
CA GLY A 100 -6.86 -28.80 -2.18
C GLY A 100 -5.72 -29.00 -1.19
N LYS A 101 -4.82 -28.02 -1.16
CA LYS A 101 -4.33 -27.46 0.10
C LYS A 101 -4.80 -26.01 0.15
N LEU A 102 -5.94 -25.77 0.78
CA LEU A 102 -6.22 -24.45 1.37
C LEU A 102 -5.05 -24.15 2.31
N SER A 103 -4.50 -22.95 2.24
CA SER A 103 -3.55 -22.48 3.25
C SER A 103 -4.20 -22.59 4.64
N PRO A 104 -3.49 -23.02 5.70
CA PRO A 104 -4.05 -23.10 7.06
C PRO A 104 -4.62 -21.77 7.59
N LEU A 105 -4.29 -20.66 6.92
CA LEU A 105 -4.71 -19.29 7.22
C LEU A 105 -6.07 -18.90 6.59
N GLY A 106 -6.76 -19.84 5.92
CA GLY A 106 -8.05 -19.62 5.25
C GLY A 106 -7.92 -19.01 3.84
N GLU A 107 -9.06 -18.80 3.18
CA GLU A 107 -9.13 -18.05 1.92
C GLU A 107 -9.27 -16.54 2.21
N GLY A 108 -8.31 -15.74 1.73
CA GLY A 108 -8.30 -14.30 1.98
C GLY A 108 -9.48 -13.56 1.33
N SER A 109 -10.01 -12.57 2.04
CA SER A 109 -11.15 -11.74 1.63
C SER A 109 -10.74 -10.26 1.47
N LYS A 110 -11.48 -9.51 0.64
CA LYS A 110 -11.28 -8.06 0.52
C LYS A 110 -12.03 -7.35 1.64
N LYS A 111 -11.29 -6.71 2.55
CA LYS A 111 -11.83 -5.92 3.67
C LYS A 111 -11.71 -4.42 3.34
N LEU A 112 -12.63 -3.60 3.83
CA LEU A 112 -12.45 -2.14 3.79
C LEU A 112 -11.24 -1.73 4.65
N PRO A 113 -10.50 -0.66 4.29
CA PRO A 113 -9.27 -0.28 4.99
C PRO A 113 -9.53 0.17 6.42
N GLN A 114 -8.88 -0.50 7.38
CA GLN A 114 -8.92 -0.14 8.79
C GLN A 114 -7.99 1.04 9.12
N ALA A 115 -6.99 1.32 8.27
CA ALA A 115 -6.11 2.47 8.40
C ALA A 115 -5.85 3.19 7.06
N LEU A 116 -5.83 4.53 7.08
CA LEU A 116 -5.67 5.38 5.90
C LEU A 116 -4.50 6.35 6.07
N ILE A 117 -3.60 6.43 5.07
CA ILE A 117 -2.62 7.52 4.98
C ILE A 117 -3.25 8.67 4.17
N VAL A 118 -3.88 9.61 4.89
CA VAL A 118 -4.73 10.65 4.29
C VAL A 118 -3.94 11.87 3.79
N GLY A 119 -2.68 12.04 4.23
CA GLY A 119 -1.89 13.21 3.90
C GLY A 119 -0.44 13.17 4.40
N VAL A 120 0.37 14.19 4.12
CA VAL A 120 0.07 15.30 3.20
C VAL A 120 0.76 15.10 1.85
N LYS A 121 0.26 15.77 0.80
CA LYS A 121 0.96 15.82 -0.50
C LYS A 121 2.40 16.31 -0.29
N LYS A 122 3.37 15.55 -0.79
CA LYS A 122 4.84 15.75 -0.62
C LYS A 122 5.41 15.52 0.80
N GLY A 123 4.61 14.99 1.73
CA GLY A 123 5.06 14.67 3.09
C GLY A 123 5.95 13.42 3.21
N GLY A 124 6.03 12.57 2.18
CA GLY A 124 6.75 11.28 2.23
C GLY A 124 5.83 10.05 2.32
N THR A 125 4.52 10.25 2.20
CA THR A 125 3.47 9.22 2.28
C THR A 125 3.76 7.94 1.48
N ARG A 126 4.30 8.03 0.25
CA ARG A 126 4.69 6.86 -0.55
C ARG A 126 5.77 6.02 0.13
N ALA A 127 6.83 6.65 0.68
CA ALA A 127 7.89 5.93 1.36
C ALA A 127 7.36 5.21 2.62
N LEU A 128 6.53 5.89 3.42
CA LEU A 128 5.88 5.26 4.57
C LEU A 128 5.05 4.03 4.17
N LEU A 129 4.24 4.12 3.12
CA LEU A 129 3.44 2.98 2.68
C LEU A 129 4.31 1.80 2.24
N GLU A 130 5.38 2.03 1.49
CA GLU A 130 6.28 0.94 1.08
C GLU A 130 7.03 0.32 2.27
N PHE A 131 7.42 1.11 3.28
CA PHE A 131 8.00 0.57 4.51
C PHE A 131 6.99 -0.25 5.33
N LEU A 132 5.75 0.22 5.48
CA LEU A 132 4.70 -0.54 6.19
C LEU A 132 4.37 -1.86 5.49
N ARG A 133 4.45 -1.92 4.15
CA ARG A 133 4.22 -3.15 3.36
C ARG A 133 5.26 -4.25 3.58
N VAL A 134 6.36 -3.97 4.28
CA VAL A 134 7.33 -5.00 4.71
C VAL A 134 6.79 -5.82 5.89
N HIS A 135 5.86 -5.27 6.68
CA HIS A 135 5.27 -5.98 7.82
C HIS A 135 4.33 -7.10 7.34
N PRO A 136 4.44 -8.34 7.87
CA PRO A 136 3.65 -9.48 7.39
C PRO A 136 2.13 -9.27 7.52
N ASP A 137 1.71 -8.50 8.54
CA ASP A 137 0.29 -8.24 8.80
C ASP A 137 -0.28 -7.02 8.06
N ILE A 138 0.50 -6.34 7.20
CA ILE A 138 0.02 -5.15 6.47
C ILE A 138 -0.14 -5.46 4.98
N ARG A 139 -1.35 -5.26 4.47
CA ARG A 139 -1.70 -5.37 3.06
C ARG A 139 -2.22 -4.03 2.55
N ALA A 140 -1.51 -3.41 1.61
CA ALA A 140 -1.86 -2.09 1.11
C ALA A 140 -2.19 -2.07 -0.39
N LEU A 141 -3.15 -1.22 -0.75
CA LEU A 141 -3.39 -0.83 -2.15
C LEU A 141 -2.21 0.00 -2.68
N GLY A 142 -1.61 -0.43 -3.79
CA GLY A 142 -0.39 0.16 -4.34
C GLY A 142 -0.57 1.48 -5.11
N VAL A 143 -1.82 1.82 -5.45
CA VAL A 143 -2.24 3.05 -6.17
C VAL A 143 -3.03 3.98 -5.25
N GLU A 144 -3.24 5.24 -5.65
CA GLU A 144 -4.10 6.17 -4.92
C GLU A 144 -5.55 6.02 -5.43
N PRO A 145 -6.49 5.41 -4.67
CA PRO A 145 -7.85 5.12 -5.16
C PRO A 145 -8.69 6.38 -5.40
N HIS A 146 -8.35 7.51 -4.79
CA HIS A 146 -9.11 8.76 -4.91
C HIS A 146 -10.62 8.59 -4.63
N PHE A 147 -10.97 7.75 -3.66
CA PHE A 147 -12.38 7.44 -3.36
C PHE A 147 -13.05 8.60 -2.62
N PHE A 148 -12.50 9.03 -1.49
CA PHE A 148 -13.13 10.06 -0.66
C PHE A 148 -13.05 11.48 -1.23
N ASP A 149 -12.27 11.72 -2.29
CA ASP A 149 -12.18 13.01 -2.99
C ASP A 149 -12.83 13.01 -4.38
N ARG A 150 -12.59 12.02 -5.25
CA ARG A 150 -13.07 12.03 -6.65
C ARG A 150 -14.12 10.98 -6.98
N ASN A 151 -13.94 9.76 -6.49
CA ASN A 151 -14.66 8.57 -6.95
C ASN A 151 -15.78 8.11 -5.99
N TYR A 152 -16.20 8.97 -5.06
CA TYR A 152 -17.12 8.61 -3.97
C TYR A 152 -18.49 8.08 -4.46
N GLY A 153 -18.95 8.59 -5.61
CA GLY A 153 -20.21 8.16 -6.25
C GLY A 153 -20.23 6.70 -6.70
N ASN A 154 -19.06 6.03 -6.80
CA ASN A 154 -18.98 4.62 -7.17
C ASN A 154 -19.40 3.67 -6.03
N GLY A 155 -19.58 4.19 -4.81
CA GLY A 155 -20.03 3.44 -3.64
C GLY A 155 -18.93 2.61 -2.95
N LEU A 156 -19.23 2.16 -1.73
CA LEU A 156 -18.28 1.43 -0.88
C LEU A 156 -17.90 0.05 -1.42
N GLU A 157 -18.76 -0.59 -2.22
CA GLU A 157 -18.44 -1.90 -2.82
C GLU A 157 -17.34 -1.78 -3.87
N TRP A 158 -17.43 -0.78 -4.76
CA TRP A 158 -16.36 -0.46 -5.70
C TRP A 158 -15.04 -0.20 -4.99
N TYR A 159 -15.08 0.57 -3.89
CA TYR A 159 -13.89 0.87 -3.09
C TYR A 159 -13.30 -0.38 -2.41
N ARG A 160 -14.14 -1.27 -1.87
CA ARG A 160 -13.73 -2.57 -1.31
C ARG A 160 -13.09 -3.44 -2.38
N GLU A 161 -13.63 -3.46 -3.60
CA GLU A 161 -13.10 -4.27 -4.70
C GLU A 161 -11.72 -3.82 -5.20
N LEU A 162 -11.29 -2.59 -4.92
CA LEU A 162 -9.90 -2.18 -5.14
C LEU A 162 -8.92 -2.80 -4.12
N MET A 163 -9.39 -3.21 -2.94
CA MET A 163 -8.52 -3.64 -1.86
C MET A 163 -7.87 -5.00 -2.13
N PRO A 164 -6.62 -5.23 -1.67
CA PRO A 164 -6.01 -6.55 -1.71
C PRO A 164 -6.82 -7.55 -0.86
N LYS A 165 -6.82 -8.83 -1.26
CA LYS A 165 -7.24 -9.91 -0.36
C LYS A 165 -6.35 -9.93 0.88
N THR A 166 -6.96 -10.13 2.03
CA THR A 166 -6.34 -10.15 3.36
C THR A 166 -6.78 -11.38 4.13
N LEU A 167 -5.87 -11.91 4.95
CA LEU A 167 -6.14 -13.00 5.88
C LEU A 167 -6.71 -12.44 7.20
N GLU A 168 -7.06 -13.31 8.14
CA GLU A 168 -7.45 -12.86 9.47
C GLU A 168 -6.26 -12.29 10.25
N GLY A 169 -6.49 -11.27 11.07
CA GLY A 169 -5.44 -10.50 11.74
C GLY A 169 -4.72 -9.45 10.87
N GLN A 170 -4.78 -9.54 9.53
CA GLN A 170 -4.14 -8.57 8.65
C GLN A 170 -4.93 -7.24 8.53
N ILE A 171 -4.18 -6.14 8.45
CA ILE A 171 -4.68 -4.77 8.26
C ILE A 171 -4.64 -4.40 6.78
N THR A 172 -5.79 -4.00 6.24
CA THR A 172 -5.91 -3.38 4.91
C THR A 172 -5.63 -1.87 5.01
N MET A 173 -4.80 -1.36 4.10
CA MET A 173 -4.47 0.07 4.03
C MET A 173 -4.55 0.65 2.61
N GLU A 174 -4.75 1.95 2.52
CA GLU A 174 -4.48 2.74 1.32
C GLU A 174 -3.86 4.09 1.66
N LYS A 175 -3.47 4.84 0.63
CA LYS A 175 -2.83 6.14 0.74
C LYS A 175 -3.31 7.06 -0.39
N THR A 176 -4.03 8.12 -0.03
CA THR A 176 -4.43 9.18 -0.95
C THR A 176 -4.16 10.54 -0.31
N PRO A 177 -3.01 11.19 -0.61
CA PRO A 177 -2.55 12.38 0.12
C PRO A 177 -3.37 13.66 -0.11
N SER A 178 -4.34 13.65 -1.03
CA SER A 178 -5.29 14.74 -1.24
C SER A 178 -6.42 14.76 -0.22
N TYR A 179 -6.77 13.62 0.39
CA TYR A 179 -7.88 13.55 1.36
C TYR A 179 -7.71 14.58 2.48
N PHE A 180 -6.48 14.78 2.99
CA PHE A 180 -6.20 15.72 4.08
C PHE A 180 -6.73 17.14 3.83
N VAL A 181 -6.80 17.58 2.57
CA VAL A 181 -7.31 18.91 2.18
C VAL A 181 -8.68 18.88 1.50
N THR A 182 -9.29 17.70 1.35
CA THR A 182 -10.64 17.52 0.84
C THR A 182 -11.64 17.76 1.97
N ARG A 183 -12.48 18.79 1.83
CA ARG A 183 -13.43 19.22 2.86
C ARG A 183 -14.37 18.10 3.31
N GLU A 184 -14.87 17.29 2.39
CA GLU A 184 -15.87 16.24 2.63
C GLU A 184 -15.25 14.92 3.12
N ALA A 185 -13.93 14.74 2.98
CA ALA A 185 -13.28 13.45 3.26
C ALA A 185 -13.44 12.98 4.73
N PRO A 186 -13.28 13.83 5.77
CA PRO A 186 -13.46 13.41 7.16
C PRO A 186 -14.87 12.86 7.42
N ALA A 187 -15.89 13.56 6.95
CA ALA A 187 -17.29 13.15 7.09
C ALA A 187 -17.56 11.80 6.40
N ARG A 188 -17.07 11.63 5.17
CA ARG A 188 -17.23 10.40 4.38
C ARG A 188 -16.49 9.20 4.98
N ILE A 189 -15.28 9.40 5.51
CA ILE A 189 -14.52 8.34 6.18
C ILE A 189 -15.18 7.95 7.50
N ALA A 190 -15.62 8.92 8.30
CA ALA A 190 -16.33 8.66 9.56
C ALA A 190 -17.67 7.92 9.33
N ALA A 191 -18.35 8.18 8.20
CA ALA A 191 -19.54 7.46 7.78
C ALA A 191 -19.25 6.02 7.31
N MET A 192 -18.07 5.74 6.75
CA MET A 192 -17.62 4.37 6.47
C MET A 192 -17.31 3.62 7.77
N SER A 193 -16.50 4.21 8.64
CA SER A 193 -16.24 3.69 10.00
C SER A 193 -15.56 4.75 10.87
N ARG A 194 -16.16 5.03 12.04
CA ARG A 194 -15.54 5.86 13.08
C ARG A 194 -14.30 5.20 13.72
N GLY A 195 -14.11 3.89 13.52
CA GLY A 195 -12.95 3.15 14.00
C GLY A 195 -11.72 3.22 13.08
N THR A 196 -11.85 3.78 11.88
CA THR A 196 -10.74 3.91 10.92
C THR A 196 -9.62 4.77 11.49
N LYS A 197 -8.40 4.22 11.55
CA LYS A 197 -7.21 4.93 12.01
C LYS A 197 -6.64 5.81 10.90
N LEU A 198 -6.22 7.02 11.25
CA LEU A 198 -5.76 8.02 10.30
C LEU A 198 -4.28 8.34 10.52
N ILE A 199 -3.51 8.36 9.43
CA ILE A 199 -2.08 8.66 9.45
C ILE A 199 -1.82 9.89 8.58
N VAL A 200 -1.18 10.90 9.16
CA VAL A 200 -0.76 12.12 8.47
C VAL A 200 0.77 12.22 8.53
N VAL A 201 1.42 12.02 7.38
CA VAL A 201 2.87 12.24 7.24
C VAL A 201 3.09 13.70 6.91
N VAL A 202 3.44 14.49 7.92
CA VAL A 202 3.78 15.91 7.78
C VAL A 202 5.25 16.10 7.39
N ARG A 203 5.55 17.28 6.85
CA ARG A 203 6.90 17.76 6.52
C ARG A 203 6.94 19.25 6.85
N ASP A 204 8.12 19.82 7.07
CA ASP A 204 8.30 21.28 7.08
C ASP A 204 7.52 21.95 5.91
N PRO A 205 6.60 22.90 6.17
CA PRO A 205 5.72 23.46 5.15
C PRO A 205 6.43 24.13 3.97
N VAL A 206 7.59 24.75 4.20
CA VAL A 206 8.36 25.47 3.18
C VAL A 206 8.95 24.48 2.18
N THR A 207 9.71 23.50 2.66
CA THR A 207 10.30 22.45 1.83
C THR A 207 9.24 21.54 1.20
N ARG A 208 8.07 21.38 1.85
CA ARG A 208 6.88 20.72 1.28
C ARG A 208 6.33 21.50 0.09
N ALA A 209 6.17 22.83 0.21
CA ALA A 209 5.71 23.70 -0.87
C ALA A 209 6.67 23.72 -2.06
N ILE A 210 7.98 23.84 -1.81
CA ILE A 210 9.02 23.76 -2.85
C ILE A 210 8.94 22.40 -3.57
N SER A 211 8.84 21.29 -2.83
CA SER A 211 8.72 19.95 -3.44
C SER A 211 7.43 19.73 -4.25
N ASP A 212 6.38 20.49 -3.94
CA ASP A 212 5.11 20.50 -4.68
C ASP A 212 5.29 21.23 -6.01
N TYR A 213 5.85 22.44 -5.94
CA TYR A 213 6.26 23.23 -7.10
C TYR A 213 7.20 22.47 -8.03
N THR A 214 8.27 21.86 -7.53
CA THR A 214 9.22 21.07 -8.36
C THR A 214 8.53 19.93 -9.11
N GLN A 215 7.52 19.28 -8.51
CA GLN A 215 6.74 18.24 -9.20
C GLN A 215 5.74 18.79 -10.21
N THR A 216 5.27 20.03 -10.03
CA THR A 216 4.49 20.73 -11.06
C THR A 216 5.40 21.15 -12.22
N LEU A 217 6.57 21.72 -11.93
CA LEU A 217 7.58 22.14 -12.90
C LEU A 217 8.07 20.97 -13.77
N SER A 218 8.30 19.79 -13.16
CA SER A 218 8.71 18.59 -13.91
C SER A 218 7.63 18.01 -14.83
N LYS A 219 6.40 18.54 -14.77
CA LYS A 219 5.26 18.16 -15.64
C LYS A 219 4.83 19.29 -16.59
N ARG A 220 5.12 20.53 -16.21
CA ARG A 220 4.80 21.77 -16.93
C ARG A 220 6.00 22.72 -16.76
N PRO A 221 6.99 22.67 -17.66
CA PRO A 221 8.23 23.44 -17.54
C PRO A 221 8.03 24.95 -17.77
N ASP A 222 6.85 25.33 -18.26
CA ASP A 222 6.39 26.67 -18.65
C ASP A 222 5.77 27.49 -17.49
N ILE A 223 5.77 26.96 -16.26
CA ILE A 223 5.19 27.67 -15.10
C ILE A 223 6.11 28.80 -14.58
N PRO A 224 5.55 29.87 -13.97
CA PRO A 224 6.34 30.93 -13.33
C PRO A 224 7.25 30.41 -12.19
N SER A 225 8.18 31.24 -11.74
CA SER A 225 9.10 30.87 -10.64
C SER A 225 8.36 30.60 -9.32
N PHE A 226 8.99 29.86 -8.40
CA PHE A 226 8.44 29.60 -7.07
C PHE A 226 8.09 30.90 -6.33
N GLU A 227 9.00 31.87 -6.34
CA GLU A 227 8.84 33.19 -5.71
C GLU A 227 7.68 33.97 -6.36
N SER A 228 7.55 33.87 -7.69
CA SER A 228 6.51 34.55 -8.46
C SER A 228 5.11 34.04 -8.14
N LEU A 229 4.98 32.73 -7.82
CA LEU A 229 3.73 32.11 -7.37
C LEU A 229 3.50 32.26 -5.85
N THR A 230 4.54 32.57 -5.07
CA THR A 230 4.46 32.66 -3.61
C THR A 230 3.85 33.98 -3.13
N PHE A 231 4.02 35.09 -3.85
CA PHE A 231 3.59 36.43 -3.41
C PHE A 231 2.49 37.01 -4.30
N LYS A 232 1.37 37.45 -3.70
CA LYS A 232 0.39 38.33 -4.38
C LYS A 232 0.97 39.71 -4.64
N ASN A 233 1.78 40.20 -3.70
CA ASN A 233 2.51 41.46 -3.84
C ASN A 233 3.88 41.29 -3.17
N ARG A 234 4.92 41.20 -4.00
CA ARG A 234 6.30 40.98 -3.56
C ARG A 234 6.87 42.16 -2.78
N THR A 235 6.47 43.38 -3.10
CA THR A 235 6.94 44.61 -2.43
C THR A 235 6.43 44.71 -1.00
N THR A 236 5.20 44.27 -0.73
CA THR A 236 4.62 44.23 0.63
C THR A 236 4.89 42.93 1.38
N GLY A 237 5.51 41.93 0.75
CA GLY A 237 5.69 40.59 1.31
C GLY A 237 4.39 39.77 1.45
N LEU A 238 3.29 40.20 0.81
CA LEU A 238 1.99 39.53 0.92
C LEU A 238 1.98 38.19 0.19
N ILE A 239 1.97 37.09 0.96
CA ILE A 239 1.97 35.71 0.47
C ILE A 239 0.61 35.33 -0.14
N ASP A 240 0.62 34.59 -1.25
CA ASP A 240 -0.57 33.99 -1.82
C ASP A 240 -0.99 32.69 -1.08
N THR A 241 -1.83 32.86 -0.07
CA THR A 241 -2.46 31.73 0.65
C THR A 241 -3.51 30.97 -0.16
N SER A 242 -3.90 31.46 -1.35
CA SER A 242 -4.79 30.73 -2.26
C SER A 242 -4.04 29.78 -3.20
N TRP A 243 -2.74 29.98 -3.40
CA TRP A 243 -1.91 29.04 -4.14
C TRP A 243 -1.80 27.71 -3.39
N SER A 244 -2.14 26.60 -4.07
CA SER A 244 -2.24 25.28 -3.45
C SER A 244 -0.95 24.81 -2.77
N ALA A 245 0.23 25.22 -3.25
CA ALA A 245 1.50 24.86 -2.62
C ALA A 245 1.68 25.53 -1.24
N VAL A 246 1.11 26.72 -1.01
CA VAL A 246 1.06 27.36 0.31
C VAL A 246 -0.12 26.77 1.11
N GLN A 247 -1.30 26.71 0.51
CA GLN A 247 -2.55 26.33 1.16
C GLN A 247 -2.51 24.94 1.82
N ILE A 248 -1.89 23.94 1.17
CA ILE A 248 -1.72 22.58 1.73
C ILE A 248 -0.80 22.58 2.96
N GLY A 249 0.12 23.53 3.08
CA GLY A 249 1.07 23.65 4.19
C GLY A 249 0.46 24.21 5.49
N ILE A 250 -0.76 24.76 5.45
CA ILE A 250 -1.45 25.33 6.61
C ILE A 250 -2.13 24.20 7.40
N TYR A 251 -1.33 23.32 8.00
CA TYR A 251 -1.81 22.04 8.55
C TYR A 251 -2.88 22.18 9.64
N ALA A 252 -2.76 23.18 10.53
CA ALA A 252 -3.75 23.43 11.59
C ALA A 252 -5.17 23.61 11.03
N LYS A 253 -5.34 24.51 10.05
CA LYS A 253 -6.62 24.77 9.37
C LYS A 253 -7.27 23.51 8.80
N HIS A 254 -6.45 22.60 8.25
CA HIS A 254 -6.96 21.33 7.72
C HIS A 254 -7.31 20.37 8.86
N LEU A 255 -6.45 20.27 9.88
CA LEU A 255 -6.67 19.43 11.07
C LEU A 255 -7.96 19.79 11.81
N ASP A 256 -8.32 21.06 11.90
CA ASP A 256 -9.59 21.53 12.47
C ASP A 256 -10.83 20.92 11.78
N ASN A 257 -10.75 20.62 10.49
CA ASN A 257 -11.80 19.92 9.74
C ASN A 257 -11.84 18.41 10.05
N TRP A 258 -10.70 17.80 10.36
CA TRP A 258 -10.62 16.39 10.76
C TRP A 258 -11.12 16.16 12.19
N LEU A 259 -10.74 17.03 13.12
CA LEU A 259 -11.05 16.91 14.55
C LEU A 259 -12.55 16.98 14.86
N GLN A 260 -13.36 17.59 13.99
CA GLN A 260 -14.83 17.57 14.06
C GLN A 260 -15.44 16.16 13.94
N TYR A 261 -14.72 15.22 13.32
CA TYR A 261 -15.20 13.85 13.05
C TYR A 261 -14.36 12.79 13.78
N PHE A 262 -13.07 13.08 14.02
CA PHE A 262 -12.11 12.21 14.69
C PHE A 262 -11.43 12.98 15.85
N PRO A 263 -12.06 13.05 17.04
CA PRO A 263 -11.49 13.77 18.18
C PRO A 263 -10.21 13.09 18.68
N MET A 264 -9.27 13.88 19.22
CA MET A 264 -7.96 13.41 19.70
C MET A 264 -8.05 12.29 20.75
N SER A 265 -9.11 12.26 21.56
CA SER A 265 -9.37 11.18 22.54
C SER A 265 -9.60 9.79 21.90
N SER A 266 -9.80 9.72 20.58
CA SER A 266 -9.89 8.47 19.81
C SER A 266 -8.56 8.01 19.21
N CYS A 267 -7.53 8.87 19.26
CA CYS A 267 -6.14 8.46 19.09
C CYS A 267 -5.66 7.91 20.44
N CYS A 268 -5.46 6.59 20.47
CA CYS A 268 -5.15 5.85 21.68
C CYS A 268 -3.90 6.39 22.39
N SER A 269 -4.01 6.49 23.71
CA SER A 269 -2.85 6.38 24.63
C SER A 269 -2.24 4.97 24.57
#